data_AF-A0A9P4YQV2-F1
#
_entry.id   AF-A0A9P4YQV2-F1
#
_cell.length_a   1.000
_cell.length_b   1.000
_cell.length_c   1.000
_cell.angle_alpha   90.00
_cell.angle_beta   90.00
_cell.angle_gamma   90.00
#
_symmetry.space_group_name_H-M   'P 1'
#
loop_
_entity.id
_entity.type
_entity.pdbx_description
1 polymer ?
#
loop_
_entity_poly.entity_id
_entity_poly.type
_entity_poly.pdbx_seq_one_letter_code
_entity_poly.pdbx_strand_id
1 'polypeptide(L)'
;YRIYSEVFAKWPKQDLRPDYQLQDVLRTTVEDRFKTYKPSMEAEELFKAKSLQTLQQNRFMEKYKLGPMLEPKSQPTYFADLVREIDEAPKRSWFERLGKRLSGMIRLE
;
A
#
# COMPACT_ATOMS: atom_id res chain seq x y z
N TYR A 1 8.02 14.20 -12.68
CA TYR A 1 6.84 13.34 -12.95
C TYR A 1 7.19 11.86 -13.17
N ARG A 2 8.10 11.50 -14.10
CA ARG A 2 8.40 10.08 -14.45
C ARG A 2 8.68 9.13 -13.26
N ILE A 3 9.49 9.58 -12.30
CA ILE A 3 9.83 8.76 -11.12
C ILE A 3 8.56 8.43 -10.31
N TYR A 4 7.66 9.38 -10.11
CA TYR A 4 6.39 9.12 -9.43
C TYR A 4 5.55 8.07 -10.16
N SER A 5 5.41 8.17 -11.48
CA SER A 5 4.64 7.16 -12.25
C SER A 5 5.25 5.76 -12.15
N GLU A 6 6.58 5.63 -12.21
CA GLU A 6 7.27 4.35 -12.06
C GLU A 6 7.06 3.76 -10.66
N VAL A 7 7.17 4.60 -9.62
CA VAL A 7 6.99 4.21 -8.23
C VAL A 7 5.54 3.77 -7.97
N PHE A 8 4.55 4.53 -8.43
CA PHE A 8 3.14 4.19 -8.24
C PHE A 8 2.72 2.92 -8.99
N ALA A 9 3.29 2.64 -10.16
CA ALA A 9 3.03 1.41 -10.90
C ALA A 9 3.54 0.15 -10.17
N LYS A 10 4.61 0.29 -9.38
CA LYS A 10 5.23 -0.80 -8.61
C LYS A 10 4.87 -0.77 -7.12
N TRP A 11 4.01 0.16 -6.69
CA TRP A 11 3.63 0.28 -5.29
C TRP A 11 2.77 -0.93 -4.89
N PRO A 12 3.01 -1.54 -3.72
CA PRO A 12 2.21 -2.68 -3.27
C PRO A 12 0.74 -2.29 -3.09
N LYS A 13 -0.16 -3.19 -3.50
CA LYS A 13 -1.60 -3.03 -3.30
C LYS A 13 -1.98 -3.45 -1.88
N GLN A 14 -2.93 -2.73 -1.29
CA GLN A 14 -3.48 -3.05 0.03
C GLN A 14 -4.79 -3.82 -0.11
N ASP A 15 -4.76 -5.12 0.18
CA ASP A 15 -5.93 -6.00 0.04
C ASP A 15 -7.04 -5.72 1.06
N LEU A 16 -6.69 -5.19 2.24
CA LEU A 16 -7.66 -4.82 3.28
C LEU A 16 -8.60 -3.68 2.86
N ARG A 17 -8.16 -2.82 1.92
CA ARG A 17 -8.91 -1.63 1.48
C ARG A 17 -8.79 -1.48 -0.04
N PRO A 18 -9.41 -2.38 -0.82
CA PRO A 18 -9.27 -2.39 -2.28
C PRO A 18 -9.74 -1.07 -2.91
N ASP A 19 -10.76 -0.43 -2.34
CA ASP A 19 -11.35 0.82 -2.84
C ASP A 19 -10.53 2.07 -2.48
N TYR A 20 -9.51 1.95 -1.62
CA TYR A 20 -8.72 3.08 -1.14
C TYR A 20 -7.23 2.71 -1.07
N GLN A 21 -6.54 2.93 -2.18
CA GLN A 21 -5.13 2.62 -2.32
C GLN A 21 -4.25 3.88 -2.17
N LEU A 22 -3.11 3.73 -1.49
CA LEU A 22 -2.19 4.85 -1.24
C LEU A 22 -1.69 5.48 -2.54
N GLN A 23 -1.35 4.67 -3.55
CA GLN A 23 -0.86 5.15 -4.83
C GLN A 23 -1.88 6.02 -5.58
N ASP A 24 -3.18 5.78 -5.40
CA ASP A 24 -4.23 6.54 -6.08
C ASP A 24 -4.43 7.91 -5.43
N VAL A 25 -4.40 7.95 -4.08
CA VAL A 25 -4.40 9.20 -3.31
C VAL A 25 -3.17 10.02 -3.66
N LEU A 26 -1.99 9.42 -3.60
CA LEU A 26 -0.74 10.13 -3.87
C LEU A 26 -0.69 10.64 -5.32
N ARG A 27 -1.14 9.85 -6.29
CA ARG A 27 -1.24 10.26 -7.70
C ARG A 27 -2.06 11.54 -7.84
N THR A 28 -3.26 11.56 -7.27
CA THR A 28 -4.14 12.74 -7.29
C THR A 28 -3.44 13.97 -6.72
N THR A 29 -2.81 13.83 -5.54
CA THR A 29 -2.09 14.96 -4.92
C THR A 29 -0.88 15.44 -5.73
N VAL A 30 -0.17 14.52 -6.39
CA VAL A 30 0.97 14.87 -7.25
C VAL A 30 0.46 15.60 -8.48
N GLU A 31 -0.56 15.09 -9.16
CA GLU A 31 -1.15 15.73 -10.33
C GLU A 31 -1.60 17.17 -10.01
N ASP A 32 -2.27 17.37 -8.88
CA ASP A 32 -2.68 18.71 -8.44
C ASP A 32 -1.50 19.65 -8.20
N ARG A 33 -0.41 19.17 -7.58
CA ARG A 33 0.81 19.97 -7.41
C ARG A 33 1.47 20.33 -8.73
N PHE A 34 1.47 19.41 -9.70
CA PHE A 34 2.06 19.65 -11.02
C PHE A 34 1.21 20.57 -11.89
N LYS A 35 -0.10 20.72 -11.64
CA LYS A 35 -0.94 21.75 -12.31
C LYS A 35 -0.45 23.18 -12.00
N THR A 36 0.02 23.42 -10.78
CA THR A 36 0.56 24.72 -10.33
C THR A 36 2.09 24.71 -10.23
N TYR A 37 2.75 23.98 -11.12
CA TYR A 37 4.20 23.80 -11.08
C TYR A 37 4.95 25.13 -11.24
N LYS A 38 6.00 25.32 -10.42
CA LYS A 38 6.98 26.41 -10.53
C LYS A 38 8.38 25.82 -10.58
N PRO A 39 9.31 26.37 -11.39
CA PRO A 39 10.70 25.87 -11.45
C PRO A 39 11.40 25.82 -10.08
N SER A 40 11.06 26.73 -9.16
CA SER A 40 11.59 26.73 -7.79
C SER A 40 11.25 25.47 -6.98
N MET A 41 10.25 24.69 -7.39
CA MET A 41 9.81 23.46 -6.71
C MET A 41 10.54 22.21 -7.21
N GLU A 42 11.31 22.29 -8.29
CA GLU A 42 11.87 21.13 -8.98
C GLU A 42 12.74 20.26 -8.06
N ALA A 43 13.65 20.89 -7.31
CA ALA A 43 14.55 20.20 -6.41
C ALA A 43 13.80 19.47 -5.28
N GLU A 44 12.76 20.10 -4.72
CA GLU A 44 11.94 19.52 -3.67
C GLU A 44 11.10 18.35 -4.19
N GLU A 45 10.47 18.50 -5.36
CA GLU A 45 9.68 17.42 -5.98
C GLU A 45 10.55 16.24 -6.41
N LEU A 46 11.78 16.49 -6.87
CA LEU A 46 12.73 15.44 -7.17
C LEU A 46 13.15 14.68 -5.90
N PHE A 47 13.39 15.39 -4.81
CA PHE A 47 13.70 14.79 -3.51
C PHE A 47 12.57 13.87 -3.04
N LYS A 48 11.33 14.38 -3.01
CA LYS A 48 10.13 13.60 -2.63
C LYS A 48 9.98 12.33 -3.49
N ALA A 49 10.13 12.45 -4.82
CA ALA A 49 10.01 11.31 -5.72
C ALA A 49 11.08 10.23 -5.46
N LYS A 50 12.34 10.64 -5.22
CA LYS A 50 13.44 9.72 -4.89
C LYS A 50 13.28 9.09 -3.50
N SER A 51 12.73 9.82 -2.53
CA SER A 51 12.41 9.27 -1.21
C SER A 51 11.36 8.18 -1.32
N LEU A 52 10.28 8.40 -2.08
CA LEU A 52 9.27 7.37 -2.33
C LEU A 52 9.87 6.15 -3.06
N GLN A 53 10.75 6.38 -4.05
CA GLN A 53 11.45 5.29 -4.73
C GLN A 53 12.30 4.47 -3.74
N THR A 54 12.98 5.12 -2.80
CA THR A 54 13.80 4.44 -1.78
C THR A 54 12.93 3.58 -0.84
N LEU A 55 11.74 4.07 -0.47
CA LEU A 55 10.77 3.30 0.31
C LEU A 55 10.26 2.09 -0.47
N GLN A 56 9.89 2.28 -1.75
CA GLN A 56 9.40 1.22 -2.63
C GLN A 56 10.44 0.09 -2.81
N GLN A 57 11.73 0.43 -2.80
CA GLN A 57 12.83 -0.53 -2.90
C GLN A 57 13.13 -1.24 -1.57
N ASN A 58 12.39 -0.99 -0.49
CA ASN A 58 12.63 -1.58 0.84
C ASN A 58 14.07 -1.42 1.37
N ARG A 59 14.82 -0.42 0.89
CA ARG A 59 16.26 -0.23 1.22
C ARG A 59 16.53 -0.13 2.72
N PHE A 60 15.58 0.38 3.50
CA PHE A 60 15.70 0.50 4.94
C PHE A 60 15.58 -0.85 5.66
N MET A 61 14.76 -1.76 5.15
CA MET A 61 14.66 -3.13 5.70
C MET A 61 15.98 -3.88 5.49
N GLU A 62 16.58 -3.73 4.30
CA GLU A 62 17.87 -4.36 3.98
C GLU A 62 19.01 -3.80 4.83
N LYS A 63 19.06 -2.46 4.97
CA LYS A 63 20.12 -1.76 5.69
C LYS A 63 20.00 -1.91 7.21
N TYR A 64 18.78 -1.89 7.74
CA TYR A 64 18.50 -1.93 9.17
C TYR A 64 17.70 -3.20 9.48
N LYS A 65 18.41 -4.34 9.51
CA LYS A 65 17.80 -5.63 9.86
C LYS A 65 17.17 -5.53 11.24
N LEU A 66 15.85 -5.75 11.29
CA LEU A 66 15.11 -5.82 12.54
C LEU A 66 15.53 -7.12 13.23
N GLY A 67 16.10 -7.00 14.44
CA GLY A 67 16.48 -8.16 15.27
C GLY A 67 15.25 -8.78 15.96
N PRO A 68 15.40 -9.36 17.16
CA PRO A 68 14.33 -10.05 17.89
C PRO A 68 13.20 -9.12 18.38
N MET A 69 13.16 -7.86 17.92
CA MET A 69 12.07 -6.92 18.18
C MET A 69 10.72 -7.45 17.68
N LEU A 70 10.73 -8.29 16.65
CA LEU A 70 9.54 -8.95 16.10
C LEU A 70 9.17 -10.24 16.83
N GLU A 71 9.91 -10.61 17.89
CA GLU A 71 9.70 -11.82 18.69
C GLU A 71 9.60 -11.44 20.18
N PRO A 72 8.48 -10.84 20.61
CA PRO A 72 8.36 -10.42 22.00
C PRO A 72 8.40 -11.65 22.92
N LYS A 73 9.10 -11.55 24.06
CA LYS A 73 9.31 -12.68 24.99
C LYS A 73 8.02 -13.32 25.48
N SER A 74 6.94 -12.54 25.60
CA SER A 74 5.62 -13.01 26.04
C SER A 74 4.91 -13.86 24.99
N GLN A 75 5.14 -13.60 23.70
CA GLN A 75 4.55 -14.34 22.58
C GLN A 75 5.43 -14.20 21.33
N PRO A 76 6.41 -15.09 21.13
CA PRO A 76 7.37 -14.97 20.04
C PRO A 76 6.74 -14.94 18.64
N THR A 77 5.56 -15.57 18.46
CA THR A 77 4.85 -15.63 17.17
C THR A 77 3.90 -14.46 16.92
N TYR A 78 3.74 -13.51 17.86
CA TYR A 78 2.69 -12.49 17.83
C TYR A 78 2.58 -11.75 16.49
N PHE A 79 3.69 -11.21 15.98
CA PHE A 79 3.66 -10.44 14.73
C PHE A 79 3.47 -11.33 13.50
N ALA A 80 3.95 -12.57 13.52
CA ALA A 80 3.71 -13.54 12.46
C ALA A 80 2.23 -13.95 12.39
N ASP A 81 1.63 -14.18 13.56
CA ASP A 81 0.19 -14.46 13.69
C ASP A 81 -0.64 -13.27 13.21
N LEU A 82 -0.28 -12.04 13.60
CA LEU A 82 -0.97 -10.82 13.17
C LEU A 82 -0.91 -10.62 11.65
N VAL A 83 0.26 -10.80 11.02
CA VAL A 83 0.42 -10.70 9.56
C VAL A 83 -0.44 -11.75 8.86
N ARG A 84 -0.44 -13.00 9.35
CA ARG A 84 -1.29 -14.07 8.82
C ARG A 84 -2.78 -13.72 8.90
N GLU A 85 -3.24 -13.21 10.04
CA GLU A 85 -4.63 -12.79 10.21
C GLU A 85 -5.02 -11.66 9.26
N ILE A 86 -4.12 -10.69 9.07
CA ILE A 86 -4.28 -9.58 8.12
C ILE A 86 -4.39 -10.11 6.68
N ASP A 87 -3.58 -11.09 6.28
CA ASP A 87 -3.61 -11.68 4.93
C ASP A 87 -4.84 -12.56 4.66
N GLU A 88 -5.35 -13.22 5.70
CA GLU A 88 -6.54 -14.06 5.61
C GLU A 88 -7.86 -13.27 5.63
N ALA A 89 -7.90 -12.13 6.34
CA ALA A 89 -9.11 -11.33 6.51
C ALA A 89 -9.76 -10.86 5.18
N PRO A 90 -9.03 -10.35 4.17
CA PRO A 90 -9.59 -10.00 2.88
C PRO A 90 -10.23 -11.18 2.17
N LYS A 91 -9.62 -12.36 2.24
CA LYS A 91 -10.12 -13.58 1.56
C LYS A 91 -11.43 -14.04 2.19
N ARG A 92 -11.52 -14.03 3.53
CA ARG A 92 -12.74 -14.35 4.28
C ARG A 92 -13.88 -13.37 3.94
N SER A 93 -13.59 -12.06 3.92
CA SER A 93 -14.58 -11.04 3.54
C SER A 93 -14.94 -11.10 2.05
N TRP A 94 -14.01 -11.45 1.16
CA TRP A 94 -14.25 -11.58 -0.27
C TRP A 94 -15.22 -12.73 -0.59
N PHE A 95 -15.08 -13.90 0.05
CA PHE A 95 -16.05 -14.98 -0.09
C PHE A 95 -17.45 -14.58 0.39
N GLU A 96 -17.53 -13.84 1.51
CA GLU A 96 -18.82 -13.32 2.02
C GLU A 96 -19.43 -12.29 1.05
N ARG A 97 -18.62 -11.39 0.48
CA ARG A 97 -19.05 -10.40 -0.52
C ARG A 97 -19.44 -11.04 -1.85
N LEU A 98 -18.71 -12.07 -2.30
CA LEU A 98 -19.03 -12.84 -3.50
C LEU A 98 -20.33 -13.63 -3.33
N GLY A 99 -20.52 -14.26 -2.16
CA GLY A 99 -21.77 -14.94 -1.80
C GLY A 99 -22.97 -13.99 -1.78
N LYS A 100 -22.82 -12.77 -1.23
CA LYS A 100 -23.87 -11.73 -1.27
C LYS A 100 -24.21 -11.26 -2.68
N ARG A 101 -23.23 -11.22 -3.58
CA ARG A 101 -23.46 -10.88 -5.00
C ARG A 101 -24.16 -12.01 -5.76
N LEU A 102 -23.80 -13.27 -5.51
CA LEU A 102 -24.44 -14.44 -6.10
C LEU A 102 -25.88 -14.62 -5.60
N SER A 103 -26.13 -14.47 -4.30
CA SER A 103 -27.48 -14.58 -3.74
C SER A 103 -28.41 -13.44 -4.16
N GLY A 104 -27.86 -12.26 -4.49
CA GLY A 104 -28.62 -11.14 -5.06
C GLY A 104 -29.10 -11.38 -6.50
N MET A 105 -28.34 -12.14 -7.30
CA MET A 105 -28.72 -12.47 -8.69
C MET A 105 -29.82 -13.53 -8.78
N ILE A 106 -29.91 -14.44 -7.81
CA ILE A 106 -30.93 -15.50 -7.77
C ILE A 106 -32.30 -14.96 -7.30
N ARG A 107 -32.34 -13.76 -6.71
CA ARG A 107 -33.59 -13.11 -6.24
C ARG A 107 -34.29 -12.28 -7.31
N LEU A 108 -33.80 -12.29 -8.56
CA LEU A 108 -34.37 -11.58 -9.70
C LEU A 108 -35.07 -12.51 -10.72
N GLU A 109 -35.30 -13.78 -10.36
CA GLU A 109 -36.16 -14.71 -11.10
C GLU A 109 -37.47 -14.99 -10.36
#